data_AF-A0A1H1DZH3-F1
#
_entry.id   AF-A0A1H1DZH3-F1
#
_cell.length_a   1.000
_cell.length_b   1.000
_cell.length_c   1.000
_cell.angle_alpha   90.00
_cell.angle_beta   90.00
_cell.angle_gamma   90.00
#
_symmetry.space_group_name_H-M   'P 1'
#
loop_
_entity.id
_entity.type
_entity.pdbx_description
1 polymer ?
#
loop_
_entity_poly.entity_id
_entity_poly.type
_entity_poly.pdbx_seq_one_letter_code
_entity_poly.pdbx_strand_id
1 'polypeptide(L)'
;MKKVIGFSLLSSIVIGIIIWAASVIISFSYSEWSFLIGLAISIVIYFFNSSGGALSKAATFEASESSWKIQKNDEMKIDVGVVFYGSLLYTIFSLVLMIIKYF
;
A
#
# COMPACT_ATOMS: atom_id res chain seq x y z
N MET A 1 18.86 -1.85 -2.60
CA MET A 1 18.30 -2.56 -1.42
C MET A 1 18.23 -1.69 -0.16
N LYS A 2 19.34 -1.15 0.38
CA LYS A 2 19.31 -0.31 1.61
C LYS A 2 18.33 0.88 1.55
N LYS A 3 18.28 1.59 0.41
CA LYS A 3 17.33 2.70 0.19
C LYS A 3 15.87 2.23 0.23
N VAL A 4 15.55 1.14 -0.46
CA VAL A 4 14.19 0.58 -0.49
C VAL A 4 13.74 0.21 0.92
N ILE A 5 14.58 -0.50 1.69
CA ILE A 5 14.28 -0.87 3.08
C ILE A 5 14.03 0.38 3.95
N GLY A 6 14.90 1.40 3.85
CA GLY A 6 14.73 2.64 4.61
C GLY A 6 13.44 3.38 4.27
N PHE A 7 13.11 3.48 2.98
CA PHE A 7 11.86 4.13 2.55
C PHE A 7 10.61 3.31 2.88
N SER A 8 10.68 1.98 2.87
CA SER A 8 9.58 1.12 3.33
C SER A 8 9.34 1.29 4.83
N LEU A 9 10.39 1.39 5.63
CA LEU A 9 10.28 1.65 7.07
C LEU A 9 9.65 3.03 7.32
N LEU A 10 10.11 4.05 6.61
CA LEU A 10 9.53 5.39 6.67
C LEU A 10 8.05 5.38 6.27
N SER A 11 7.71 4.69 5.19
CA SER A 11 6.33 4.56 4.71
C SER A 11 5.45 3.87 5.75
N SER A 12 5.95 2.83 6.43
CA SER A 12 5.23 2.15 7.52
C SER A 12 4.93 3.08 8.69
N ILE A 13 5.90 3.89 9.11
CA ILE A 13 5.73 4.89 10.18
C ILE A 13 4.67 5.92 9.77
N VAL A 14 4.75 6.44 8.54
CA VAL A 14 3.77 7.40 8.02
C VAL A 14 2.36 6.81 8.01
N ILE A 15 2.20 5.56 7.55
CA ILE A 15 0.91 4.86 7.57
C ILE A 15 0.37 4.74 9.00
N GLY A 16 1.22 4.37 9.97
CA GLY A 16 0.83 4.29 11.37
C GLY A 16 0.36 5.63 11.95
N ILE A 17 1.06 6.73 11.63
CA ILE A 17 0.67 8.07 12.05
C ILE A 17 -0.68 8.47 11.43
N ILE A 18 -0.91 8.16 10.15
CA ILE A 18 -2.18 8.45 9.48
C ILE A 18 -3.34 7.69 10.14
N ILE A 19 -3.16 6.40 10.41
CA ILE A 19 -4.21 5.58 11.04
C ILE A 19 -4.45 6.03 12.48
N TRP A 20 -3.39 6.41 13.21
CA TRP A 20 -3.52 6.99 14.54
C TRP A 20 -4.30 8.30 14.51
N ALA A 21 -3.97 9.22 13.60
CA ALA A 21 -4.71 10.48 13.43
C ALA A 21 -6.19 10.21 13.07
N ALA A 22 -6.45 9.28 12.16
CA ALA A 22 -7.80 8.86 11.80
C ALA A 22 -8.56 8.28 13.01
N SER A 23 -7.88 7.53 13.88
CA SER A 23 -8.47 6.96 15.10
C SER A 23 -8.94 8.04 16.08
N VAL A 24 -8.22 9.16 16.16
CA VAL A 24 -8.60 10.31 17.00
C VAL A 24 -9.79 11.05 16.41
N ILE A 25 -9.83 11.23 15.09
CA ILE A 25 -10.90 11.97 14.41
C ILE A 25 -12.21 11.18 14.38
N ILE A 26 -12.15 9.89 14.07
CA ILE A 26 -13.32 9.02 13.88
C ILE A 26 -13.67 8.26 15.17
N SER A 27 -12.85 8.38 16.23
CA SER A 27 -13.05 7.75 17.53
C SER A 27 -13.14 6.22 17.49
N PHE A 28 -12.31 5.56 16.67
CA PHE A 28 -12.18 4.11 16.68
C PHE A 28 -10.95 3.65 17.48
N SER A 29 -10.97 2.42 17.99
CA SER A 29 -9.82 1.86 18.72
C SER A 29 -8.65 1.58 17.76
N TYR A 30 -7.61 2.41 17.82
CA TYR A 30 -6.40 2.22 17.02
C TYR A 30 -5.86 0.80 17.12
N SER A 31 -5.71 0.29 18.34
CA SER A 31 -5.12 -1.04 18.61
C SER A 31 -5.91 -2.21 18.02
N GLU A 32 -7.22 -2.04 17.80
CA GLU A 32 -8.11 -3.11 17.32
C GLU A 32 -8.23 -3.09 15.81
N TRP A 33 -8.24 -1.89 15.23
CA TRP A 33 -8.48 -1.70 13.80
C TRP A 33 -7.21 -1.61 12.97
N SER A 34 -6.05 -1.34 13.58
CA SER A 34 -4.77 -1.14 12.87
C SER A 34 -4.43 -2.29 11.91
N PHE A 35 -4.59 -3.55 12.36
CA PHE A 35 -4.30 -4.71 11.52
C PHE A 35 -5.22 -4.78 10.30
N LEU A 36 -6.53 -4.66 10.51
CA LEU A 36 -7.52 -4.74 9.42
C LEU A 36 -7.36 -3.59 8.43
N ILE A 37 -7.11 -2.38 8.92
CA ILE A 37 -6.87 -1.20 8.07
C ILE A 37 -5.57 -1.36 7.29
N GLY A 38 -4.49 -1.83 7.93
CA GLY A 38 -3.21 -2.12 7.26
C GLY A 38 -3.36 -3.15 6.14
N LEU A 39 -4.09 -4.22 6.39
CA LEU A 39 -4.40 -5.26 5.39
C LEU A 39 -5.20 -4.68 4.22
N ALA A 40 -6.25 -3.91 4.50
CA ALA A 40 -7.07 -3.26 3.48
C ALA A 40 -6.24 -2.31 2.61
N ILE A 41 -5.40 -1.46 3.23
CA ILE A 41 -4.48 -0.55 2.51
C ILE A 41 -3.54 -1.34 1.61
N SER A 42 -2.97 -2.45 2.10
CA SER A 42 -2.04 -3.27 1.31
C SER A 42 -2.72 -3.88 0.07
N ILE A 43 -3.95 -4.38 0.22
CA ILE A 43 -4.74 -4.91 -0.90
C ILE A 43 -5.06 -3.80 -1.91
N VAL A 44 -5.49 -2.63 -1.44
CA VAL A 44 -5.81 -1.48 -2.29
C VAL A 44 -4.57 -1.04 -3.07
N ILE A 45 -3.43 -0.83 -2.40
CA ILE A 45 -2.18 -0.45 -3.05
C ILE A 45 -1.75 -1.50 -4.09
N TYR A 46 -1.83 -2.78 -3.74
CA TYR A 46 -1.50 -3.86 -4.67
C TYR A 46 -2.36 -3.84 -5.92
N PHE A 47 -3.68 -3.65 -5.76
CA PHE A 47 -4.60 -3.58 -6.88
C PHE A 47 -4.30 -2.41 -7.82
N PHE A 48 -3.98 -1.24 -7.27
CA PHE A 48 -3.68 -0.05 -8.06
C PHE A 48 -2.28 -0.02 -8.68
N ASN A 49 -1.29 -0.69 -8.07
CA ASN A 49 0.09 -0.78 -8.57
C ASN A 49 0.38 -2.00 -9.45
N SER A 50 -0.60 -2.91 -9.64
CA SER A 50 -0.50 -3.95 -10.65
C SER A 50 -0.64 -3.32 -12.05
N SER A 51 0.12 -3.79 -13.04
CA SER A 51 0.01 -3.33 -14.44
C SER A 51 -1.40 -3.48 -15.05
N GLY A 52 -2.25 -4.35 -14.47
CA GLY A 52 -3.67 -4.47 -14.79
C GLY A 52 -4.62 -3.57 -13.98
N GLY A 53 -4.10 -2.78 -13.04
CA GLY A 53 -4.83 -1.88 -12.16
C GLY A 53 -5.31 -0.61 -12.87
N ALA A 54 -6.31 0.07 -12.29
CA ALA A 54 -6.94 1.24 -12.92
C ALA A 54 -5.97 2.39 -13.23
N LEU A 55 -5.02 2.66 -12.33
CA LEU A 55 -4.00 3.71 -12.53
C LEU A 55 -3.00 3.34 -13.62
N SER A 56 -2.54 2.07 -13.65
CA SER A 56 -1.68 1.58 -14.73
C SER A 56 -2.37 1.69 -16.09
N LYS A 57 -3.65 1.31 -16.17
CA LYS A 57 -4.43 1.45 -17.41
C LYS A 57 -4.57 2.91 -17.86
N ALA A 58 -4.80 3.84 -16.92
CA ALA A 58 -4.87 5.27 -17.23
C ALA A 58 -3.52 5.80 -17.74
N ALA A 59 -2.41 5.47 -17.07
CA ALA A 59 -1.07 5.88 -17.48
C ALA A 59 -0.69 5.29 -18.85
N THR A 60 -1.02 4.01 -19.11
CA THR A 60 -0.83 3.38 -20.41
C THR A 60 -1.66 4.03 -21.50
N PHE A 61 -2.90 4.42 -21.20
CA PHE A 61 -3.76 5.15 -22.13
C PHE A 61 -3.15 6.51 -22.50
N GLU A 62 -2.77 7.32 -21.52
CA GLU A 62 -2.10 8.62 -21.73
C GLU A 62 -0.78 8.47 -22.52
N ALA A 63 0.02 7.45 -22.19
CA ALA A 63 1.27 7.16 -22.89
C ALA A 63 1.02 6.69 -24.35
N SER A 64 -0.09 6.01 -24.62
CA SER A 64 -0.46 5.58 -25.97
C SER A 64 -0.99 6.73 -26.83
N GLU A 65 -1.77 7.65 -26.25
CA GLU A 65 -2.25 8.86 -26.93
C GLU A 65 -1.09 9.79 -27.32
N SER A 66 -0.14 10.00 -26.40
CA SER A 66 1.02 10.86 -26.65
C SER A 66 2.00 10.29 -27.69
N SER A 67 2.07 8.96 -27.83
CA SER A 67 3.01 8.27 -28.73
C SER A 67 2.39 7.83 -30.06
N TRP A 68 1.06 7.93 -30.21
CA TRP A 68 0.29 7.38 -31.35
C TRP A 68 0.57 5.88 -31.61
N LYS A 69 0.98 5.16 -30.56
CA LYS A 69 1.32 3.74 -30.59
C LYS A 69 0.52 3.02 -29.53
N ILE A 70 -0.20 1.97 -29.95
CA ILE A 70 -0.88 1.05 -29.05
C ILE A 70 0.19 0.32 -28.24
N GLN A 71 0.28 0.60 -26.94
CA GLN A 71 1.07 -0.23 -26.03
C GLN A 71 0.43 -1.63 -25.98
N LYS A 72 1.20 -2.66 -26.33
CA LYS A 72 0.75 -4.05 -26.17
C LYS A 72 0.48 -4.30 -24.69
N ASN A 73 -0.56 -5.07 -24.39
CA ASN A 73 -0.79 -5.62 -23.04
C ASN A 73 0.43 -6.47 -22.67
N ASP A 74 1.38 -5.86 -21.99
CA ASP A 74 2.43 -6.60 -21.30
C ASP A 74 1.77 -7.48 -20.25
N GLU A 75 2.30 -8.69 -20.07
CA GLU A 75 1.88 -9.60 -19.01
C GLU A 75 1.82 -8.87 -17.67
N MET A 76 0.92 -9.31 -16.79
CA MET A 76 0.64 -8.64 -15.52
C MET A 76 1.90 -8.57 -14.63
N LYS A 77 2.73 -7.53 -14.81
CA LYS A 77 3.87 -7.19 -13.98
C LYS A 77 3.38 -6.37 -12.79
N ILE A 78 3.77 -6.81 -11.61
CA ILE A 78 3.48 -6.13 -10.35
C ILE A 78 4.67 -5.22 -10.07
N ASP A 79 4.51 -3.91 -10.25
CA ASP A 79 5.53 -2.92 -9.86
C ASP A 79 5.17 -2.34 -8.50
N VAL A 80 5.49 -3.11 -7.46
CA VAL A 80 5.21 -2.70 -6.08
C VAL A 80 6.34 -1.82 -5.53
N GLY A 81 6.00 -0.54 -5.31
CA GLY A 81 6.92 0.44 -4.74
C GLY A 81 7.11 0.35 -3.22
N VAL A 82 7.93 1.26 -2.68
CA VAL A 82 8.26 1.36 -1.24
C VAL A 82 7.03 1.51 -0.33
N VAL A 83 5.95 2.11 -0.83
CA VAL A 83 4.71 2.31 -0.07
C VAL A 83 3.99 0.98 0.17
N PHE A 84 4.00 0.07 -0.81
CA PHE A 84 3.42 -1.28 -0.66
C PHE A 84 4.20 -2.10 0.38
N TYR A 85 5.53 -2.09 0.29
CA TYR A 85 6.36 -2.75 1.29
C TYR A 85 6.18 -2.15 2.68
N GLY A 86 6.00 -0.83 2.77
CA GLY A 86 5.68 -0.14 4.02
C GLY A 86 4.32 -0.54 4.60
N SER A 87 3.28 -0.68 3.75
CA SER A 87 1.96 -1.11 4.20
C SER A 87 1.96 -2.57 4.68
N LEU A 88 2.69 -3.45 4.00
CA LEU A 88 2.88 -4.82 4.46
C LEU A 88 3.63 -4.88 5.80
N LEU A 89 4.70 -4.10 5.94
CA LEU A 89 5.48 -4.05 7.19
C LEU A 89 4.60 -3.55 8.35
N TYR A 90 3.80 -2.51 8.12
CA TYR A 90 2.83 -2.03 9.10
C TYR A 90 1.78 -3.11 9.45
N THR A 91 1.28 -3.84 8.46
CA THR A 91 0.30 -4.92 8.64
C THR A 91 0.89 -6.05 9.50
N ILE A 92 2.12 -6.46 9.24
CA ILE A 92 2.82 -7.50 10.01
C ILE A 92 3.03 -7.02 11.45
N PHE A 93 3.49 -5.79 11.65
CA PHE A 93 3.74 -5.24 12.98
C PHE A 93 2.43 -5.13 13.79
N SER A 94 1.37 -4.62 13.18
CA SER A 94 0.05 -4.52 13.82
C SER A 94 -0.57 -5.89 14.11
N LEU A 95 -0.34 -6.91 13.26
CA LEU A 95 -0.72 -8.29 13.54
C LEU A 95 -0.02 -8.83 14.79
N VAL A 96 1.30 -8.64 14.89
CA VAL A 96 2.08 -9.07 16.06
C VAL A 96 1.56 -8.40 17.33
N LEU A 97 1.32 -7.08 17.30
CA LEU A 97 0.74 -6.36 18.43
C LEU A 97 -0.65 -6.85 18.80
N MET A 98 -1.49 -7.14 17.80
CA MET A 98 -2.81 -7.71 18.03
C MET A 98 -2.73 -9.07 18.71
N ILE A 99 -1.82 -9.95 18.26
CA ILE A 99 -1.61 -11.26 18.90
C ILE A 99 -1.19 -11.08 20.37
N ILE A 100 -0.19 -10.24 20.64
CA ILE A 100 0.29 -9.96 22.01
C ILE A 100 -0.81 -9.37 22.92
N LYS A 101 -1.73 -8.58 22.35
CA LYS A 101 -2.83 -7.98 23.11
C LYS A 101 -3.88 -9.02 23.54
N TYR A 102 -4.11 -10.04 22.73
CA TYR A 102 -5.21 -10.99 22.91
C TYR A 102 -4.79 -12.40 23.36
N PHE A 103 -3.50 -12.73 23.33
CA PHE A 103 -2.93 -14.02 23.75
C PHE A 103 -1.74 -13.81 24.68
#